data_AF-A0A936AY25-F1
#
_entry.id   AF-A0A936AY25-F1
#
_cell.length_a   1.000
_cell.length_b   1.000
_cell.length_c   1.000
_cell.angle_alpha   90.00
_cell.angle_beta   90.00
_cell.angle_gamma   90.00
#
_symmetry.space_group_name_H-M   'P 1'
#
loop_
_entity.id
_entity.type
_entity.pdbx_description
1 polymer ?
#
loop_
_entity_poly.entity_id
_entity_poly.type
_entity_poly.pdbx_seq_one_letter_code
_entity_poly.pdbx_strand_id
1 'polypeptide(L)' 'MVDDLDAWWSHIQSLDLPSKFGVAPPKAPALQPWGLRIAYVTDPSGVLWHVAQRRIDIDHD' A
#
# COMPACT_ATOMS: atom_id res chain seq x y z
N MET A 1 8.26 -2.07 -5.05
CA MET A 1 8.37 -1.19 -3.86
C MET A 1 8.25 0.25 -4.31
N VAL A 2 7.91 1.15 -3.39
CA VAL A 2 7.82 2.60 -3.64
C VAL A 2 8.77 3.33 -2.69
N ASP A 3 9.31 4.46 -3.12
CA ASP A 3 10.29 5.18 -2.30
C ASP A 3 9.61 5.96 -1.16
N ASP A 4 8.42 6.51 -1.42
CA ASP A 4 7.60 7.22 -0.44
C ASP A 4 6.21 6.58 -0.34
N LEU A 5 5.99 5.81 0.73
CA LEU A 5 4.71 5.13 0.95
C LEU A 5 3.61 6.07 1.46
N ASP A 6 3.95 7.19 2.10
CA ASP A 6 2.95 8.15 2.60
C ASP A 6 2.34 8.97 1.46
N ALA A 7 3.15 9.34 0.47
CA ALA A 7 2.67 9.96 -0.76
C ALA A 7 1.74 9.02 -1.55
N TRP A 8 2.16 7.76 -1.70
CA TRP A 8 1.32 6.72 -2.32
C TRP A 8 0.03 6.47 -1.56
N TRP A 9 0.10 6.42 -0.23
CA TRP A 9 -1.08 6.25 0.62
C TRP A 9 -2.07 7.40 0.46
N SER A 10 -1.59 8.64 0.48
CA SER A 10 -2.42 9.83 0.25
C SER A 10 -3.13 9.77 -1.11
N HIS A 11 -2.41 9.33 -2.16
CA HIS A 11 -3.01 9.11 -3.46
C HIS A 11 -4.09 8.02 -3.42
N ILE A 12 -3.81 6.85 -2.83
CA ILE A 12 -4.77 5.75 -2.69
C ILE A 12 -6.05 6.21 -1.96
N GLN A 13 -5.91 6.97 -0.87
CA GLN A 13 -7.06 7.51 -0.14
C GLN A 13 -7.89 8.46 -1.02
N SER A 14 -7.24 9.32 -1.81
CA SER A 14 -7.93 10.25 -2.72
C SER A 14 -8.75 9.56 -3.82
N LEU A 15 -8.46 8.30 -4.13
CA LEU A 15 -9.19 7.55 -5.16
C LEU A 15 -10.58 7.11 -4.71
N ASP A 16 -10.84 7.03 -3.40
CA ASP A 16 -12.08 6.51 -2.81
C ASP A 16 -12.53 5.18 -3.44
N LEU A 17 -11.61 4.21 -3.44
CA LEU A 17 -11.80 2.90 -4.04
C LEU A 17 -13.04 2.16 -3.49
N PRO A 18 -13.36 2.19 -2.18
CA PRO A 18 -14.55 1.52 -1.67
C PRO A 18 -15.84 2.06 -2.28
N SER A 19 -15.99 3.39 -2.39
CA SER A 19 -17.19 3.97 -3.00
C SER A 19 -17.28 3.70 -4.50
N LYS A 20 -16.15 3.64 -5.22
CA LYS A 20 -16.13 3.43 -6.67
C LYS A 20 -16.33 1.99 -7.10
N PHE A 21 -15.82 1.04 -6.33
CA PHE A 21 -15.74 -0.36 -6.74
C PHE A 21 -16.40 -1.35 -5.77
N GLY A 22 -16.90 -0.90 -4.62
CA GLY A 22 -17.48 -1.79 -3.61
C GLY A 22 -16.44 -2.72 -2.96
N VAL A 23 -15.15 -2.40 -3.07
CA VAL A 23 -14.06 -3.17 -2.46
C VAL A 23 -13.87 -2.81 -1.00
N ALA A 24 -13.17 -3.67 -0.25
CA ALA A 24 -12.79 -3.37 1.12
C ALA A 24 -11.92 -2.09 1.20
N PRO A 25 -12.09 -1.27 2.25
CA PRO A 25 -11.20 -0.13 2.48
C PRO A 25 -9.72 -0.53 2.48
N PRO A 26 -8.85 0.23 1.78
CA PRO A 26 -7.41 0.04 1.88
C PRO A 26 -6.94 0.10 3.34
N LYS A 27 -5.94 -0.71 3.69
CA LYS A 27 -5.33 -0.69 5.03
C LYS A 27 -4.11 0.23 5.02
N ALA A 28 -4.09 1.13 6.00
CA ALA A 28 -3.06 2.15 6.12
C ALA A 28 -1.65 1.54 6.26
N PRO A 29 -0.60 2.27 5.84
CA PRO A 29 0.78 1.89 6.04
C PRO A 29 1.08 1.52 7.50
N ALA A 30 1.64 0.33 7.73
CA ALA A 30 2.10 -0.10 9.04
C ALA A 30 3.38 -0.92 8.95
N LEU A 31 4.25 -0.79 9.95
CA LEU A 31 5.44 -1.64 10.09
C LEU A 31 5.00 -3.05 10.43
N GLN A 32 5.43 -4.02 9.63
CA GLN A 32 5.13 -5.42 9.81
C GLN A 32 6.22 -6.11 10.65
N PRO A 33 5.93 -7.27 11.30
CA PRO A 33 6.90 -7.99 12.13
C PRO A 33 8.21 -8.37 11.43
N TRP A 34 8.21 -8.44 10.10
CA TRP A 34 9.38 -8.73 9.26
C TRP A 34 10.11 -7.47 8.76
N GLY A 35 9.79 -6.29 9.29
CA GLY A 35 10.58 -5.07 9.11
C GLY A 35 10.24 -4.22 7.87
N LEU A 36 9.20 -4.56 7.10
CA LEU A 36 8.73 -3.73 5.99
C LEU A 36 7.52 -2.87 6.41
N ARG A 37 7.47 -1.63 5.94
CA ARG A 37 6.26 -0.78 6.04
C ARG A 37 5.40 -1.01 4.80
N ILE A 38 4.14 -1.40 4.99
CA ILE A 38 3.27 -1.86 3.91
C ILE A 38 1.87 -1.25 4.05
N ALA A 39 1.31 -0.75 2.96
CA ALA A 39 -0.13 -0.51 2.79
C ALA A 39 -0.77 -1.62 1.96
N TYR A 40 -2.04 -1.93 2.23
CA TYR A 40 -2.76 -3.00 1.55
C TYR A 40 -3.95 -2.47 0.76
N VAL A 41 -4.11 -2.93 -0.46
CA VAL A 41 -5.26 -2.61 -1.33
C VAL A 41 -5.85 -3.90 -1.87
N THR A 42 -7.16 -4.05 -1.79
CA THR A 42 -7.88 -5.15 -2.47
C THR A 42 -8.54 -4.59 -3.72
N ASP A 43 -8.26 -5.17 -4.87
CA ASP A 43 -8.88 -4.78 -6.14
C ASP A 43 -10.22 -5.52 -6.39
N PRO A 44 -10.99 -5.14 -7.42
CA PRO A 44 -12.28 -5.78 -7.71
C PRO A 44 -12.20 -7.26 -8.09
N SER A 45 -11.04 -7.74 -8.51
CA SER A 45 -10.79 -9.15 -8.80
C SER A 45 -10.47 -9.97 -7.53
N GLY A 46 -10.41 -9.31 -6.38
CA GLY A 46 -10.08 -9.92 -5.09
C GLY A 46 -8.58 -10.06 -4.83
N VAL A 47 -7.71 -9.47 -5.67
CA VAL A 47 -6.26 -9.55 -5.46
C VAL A 47 -5.86 -8.58 -4.35
N LEU A 48 -5.01 -9.07 -3.43
CA LEU A 48 -4.43 -8.26 -2.35
C LEU A 48 -3.05 -7.72 -2.75
N TRP A 49 -3.00 -6.43 -3.05
CA TRP A 49 -1.79 -5.70 -3.37
C TRP A 49 -1.06 -5.28 -2.10
N HIS A 50 0.26 -5.46 -2.09
CA HIS A 50 1.17 -5.02 -1.03
C HIS A 50 2.01 -3.87 -1.55
N VAL A 51 1.71 -2.65 -1.12
CA VAL A 51 2.51 -1.47 -1.47
C VAL A 51 3.56 -1.30 -0.38
N ALA A 52 4.75 -1.85 -0.61
CA ALA A 52 5.85 -1.84 0.35
C ALA A 52 6.80 -0.65 0.11
N GLN A 53 7.16 0.04 1.20
CA GLN A 53 8.18 1.10 1.18
C GLN A 53 9.57 0.47 0.97
N ARG A 54 10.36 1.06 0.07
CA ARG A 54 11.76 0.69 -0.12
C ARG A 54 12.55 1.03 1.15
N ARG A 55 13.44 0.12 1.54
CA ARG A 55 14.39 0.37 2.61
C ARG A 55 15.53 1.24 2.09
N ILE A 56 15.87 2.29 2.83
CA ILE A 56 16.94 3.24 2.46
C ILE A 56 18.32 2.60 2.58
N ASP A 57 18.46 1.57 3.43
CA ASP A 57 19.72 0.95 3.82
C ASP A 57 20.05 -0.35 3.07
N ILE A 58 19.26 -0.72 2.06
CA ILE A 58 19.47 -1.93 1.26
C ILE A 58 19.66 -1.52 -0.19
N ASP A 59 20.89 -1.64 -0.69
CA ASP A 59 21.13 -1.60 -2.14
C ASP A 59 20.36 -2.74 -2.79
N HIS A 60 19.56 -2.39 -3.78
CA HIS A 60 18.84 -3.34 -4.62
C HIS A 60 19.43 -3.19 -6.02
N ASP A 61 20.02 -4.27 -6.55
CA ASP A 61 20.57 -4.37 -7.91
C ASP A 61 19.61 -3.87 -9.00
#